data_AF-A0A382ZKJ8-F1
#
_entry.id   AF-A0A382ZKJ8-F1
#
_cell.length_a   1.000
_cell.length_b   1.000
_cell.length_c   1.000
_cell.angle_alpha   90.00
_cell.angle_beta   90.00
_cell.angle_gamma   90.00
#
_symmetry.space_group_name_H-M   'P 1'
#
loop_
_entity.id
_entity.type
_entity.pdbx_description
1 polymer ?
#
loop_
_entity_poly.entity_id
_entity_poly.type
_entity_poly.pdbx_seq_one_letter_code
_entity_poly.pdbx_strand_id
1 'polypeptide(L)'
;RRFPDRLHGVALIDPKQPNAAEKLESLYREQGVQGMRLYPIRDQDASWLASDEQNALWETARKLKVAFTWFGRCHQIPLLEPMLQRFPEVNVIVDHLGEPVLSEGLDGDFRILLEAAKYTNLFVKATRIDGISEQPWPHEDVFPYVKTVHEAFGAARMLGCTGFPEDPQRGEAVGFRVIEEEMDFLAVEDKEWILGKTADLLYSYTGD
;
A
#
# COMPACT_ATOMS: atom_id res chain seq x y z
N ARG A 1 -15.92 -19.55 0.39
CA ARG A 1 -15.25 -18.57 -0.50
C ARG A 1 -15.86 -18.67 -1.89
N ARG A 2 -16.13 -17.55 -2.60
CA ARG A 2 -16.83 -17.55 -3.90
C ARG A 2 -15.90 -17.43 -5.12
N PHE A 3 -14.69 -16.87 -4.98
CA PHE A 3 -13.71 -16.68 -6.07
C PHE A 3 -12.25 -16.89 -5.59
N PRO A 4 -11.89 -18.10 -5.13
CA PRO A 4 -10.61 -18.35 -4.46
C PRO A 4 -9.37 -18.11 -5.37
N ASP A 5 -9.51 -18.31 -6.68
CA ASP A 5 -8.40 -18.16 -7.64
C ASP A 5 -8.29 -16.74 -8.22
N ARG A 6 -9.11 -15.80 -7.73
CA ARG A 6 -9.19 -14.43 -8.25
C ARG A 6 -9.16 -13.36 -7.16
N LEU A 7 -9.66 -13.68 -5.97
CA LEU A 7 -9.82 -12.72 -4.89
C LEU A 7 -9.16 -13.22 -3.61
N HIS A 8 -8.24 -12.41 -3.09
CA HIS A 8 -7.61 -12.62 -1.78
C HIS A 8 -8.14 -11.62 -0.75
N GLY A 9 -8.26 -12.07 0.49
CA GLY A 9 -8.68 -11.21 1.60
C GLY A 9 -7.49 -10.46 2.20
N VAL A 10 -7.70 -9.18 2.52
CA VAL A 10 -6.83 -8.38 3.40
C VAL A 10 -7.60 -8.12 4.69
N ALA A 11 -7.08 -8.57 5.82
CA ALA A 11 -7.76 -8.47 7.11
C ALA A 11 -7.49 -7.14 7.82
N LEU A 12 -8.48 -6.69 8.59
CA LEU A 12 -8.29 -5.69 9.64
C LEU A 12 -8.24 -6.42 10.99
N ILE A 13 -7.09 -6.39 11.63
CA ILE A 13 -6.84 -6.94 12.97
C ILE A 13 -6.31 -5.78 13.80
N ASP A 14 -6.75 -5.64 15.05
CA ASP A 14 -6.14 -4.68 15.97
C ASP A 14 -4.73 -5.17 16.34
N PRO A 15 -3.66 -4.51 15.88
CA PRO A 15 -2.29 -4.97 16.06
C PRO A 15 -1.79 -4.81 17.51
N LYS A 16 -2.54 -4.10 18.38
CA LYS A 16 -2.21 -3.92 19.79
C LYS A 16 -2.75 -5.04 20.68
N GLN A 17 -3.58 -5.94 20.13
CA GLN A 17 -4.08 -7.09 20.88
C GLN A 17 -2.98 -8.14 21.06
N PRO A 18 -2.83 -8.74 22.26
CA PRO A 18 -1.83 -9.77 22.52
C PRO A 18 -1.91 -10.99 21.57
N ASN A 19 -3.11 -11.29 21.06
CA ASN A 19 -3.36 -12.41 20.15
C ASN A 19 -3.40 -12.02 18.67
N ALA A 20 -2.93 -10.82 18.29
CA ALA A 20 -2.94 -10.36 16.89
C ALA A 20 -2.19 -11.33 15.95
N ALA A 21 -1.05 -11.86 16.39
CA ALA A 21 -0.26 -12.85 15.66
C ALA A 21 -1.04 -14.14 15.40
N GLU A 22 -1.63 -14.73 16.45
CA GLU A 22 -2.47 -15.94 16.36
C GLU A 22 -3.68 -15.70 15.45
N LYS A 23 -4.28 -14.50 15.53
CA LYS A 23 -5.41 -14.13 14.69
C LYS A 23 -5.04 -14.05 13.22
N LEU A 24 -3.88 -13.48 12.90
CA LEU A 24 -3.36 -13.42 11.53
C LEU A 24 -3.14 -14.84 10.98
N GLU A 25 -2.50 -15.71 11.76
CA GLU A 25 -2.24 -17.09 11.35
C GLU A 25 -3.54 -17.89 11.13
N SER A 26 -4.51 -17.79 12.05
CA SER A 26 -5.82 -18.44 11.88
C SER A 26 -6.53 -17.95 10.61
N LEU A 27 -6.56 -16.64 10.37
CA LEU A 27 -7.17 -16.07 9.15
C LEU A 27 -6.46 -16.50 7.87
N TYR A 28 -5.12 -16.62 7.91
CA TYR A 28 -4.35 -17.16 6.79
C TYR A 28 -4.69 -18.63 6.54
N ARG A 29 -4.71 -19.48 7.55
CA ARG A 29 -4.93 -20.94 7.36
C ARG A 29 -6.38 -21.29 7.03
N GLU A 30 -7.32 -20.69 7.75
CA GLU A 30 -8.74 -21.06 7.67
C GLU A 30 -9.50 -20.27 6.61
N GLN A 31 -9.09 -19.01 6.39
CA GLN A 31 -9.79 -18.08 5.52
C GLN A 31 -8.92 -17.56 4.37
N GLY A 32 -7.69 -18.07 4.22
CA GLY A 32 -6.69 -17.73 3.20
C GLY A 32 -6.56 -16.23 2.93
N VAL A 33 -6.62 -15.44 4.01
CA VAL A 33 -6.18 -14.05 4.01
C VAL A 33 -4.71 -14.00 3.58
N GLN A 34 -4.37 -13.10 2.67
CA GLN A 34 -3.00 -12.91 2.15
C GLN A 34 -2.42 -11.54 2.51
N GLY A 35 -3.15 -10.74 3.28
CA GLY A 35 -2.72 -9.41 3.68
C GLY A 35 -3.34 -8.99 5.01
N MET A 36 -2.71 -8.03 5.67
CA MET A 36 -3.32 -7.29 6.77
C MET A 36 -3.18 -5.79 6.51
N ARG A 37 -4.17 -4.99 6.91
CA ARG A 37 -4.11 -3.53 6.81
C ARG A 37 -3.86 -2.91 8.20
N LEU A 38 -2.83 -2.10 8.31
CA LEU A 38 -2.50 -1.24 9.45
C LEU A 38 -3.07 0.15 9.22
N TYR A 39 -3.59 0.80 10.26
CA TYR A 39 -4.36 2.05 10.13
C TYR A 39 -3.89 3.19 11.06
N PRO A 40 -2.60 3.55 11.09
CA PRO A 40 -2.08 4.61 11.97
C PRO A 40 -2.45 6.04 11.56
N ILE A 41 -3.10 6.28 10.41
CA ILE A 41 -3.41 7.63 9.90
C ILE A 41 -4.17 8.54 10.89
N ARG A 42 -4.90 7.96 11.86
CA ARG A 42 -5.62 8.75 12.88
C ARG A 42 -4.83 8.97 14.16
N ASP A 43 -3.69 8.32 14.30
CA ASP A 43 -2.88 8.41 15.50
C ASP A 43 -2.04 9.69 15.46
N GLN A 44 -2.14 10.49 16.53
CA GLN A 44 -1.22 11.62 16.75
C GLN A 44 0.21 11.11 16.99
N ASP A 45 0.33 9.95 17.64
CA ASP A 45 1.57 9.21 17.84
C ASP A 45 1.39 7.74 17.45
N ALA A 46 2.05 7.35 16.36
CA ALA A 46 2.08 5.98 15.86
C ALA A 46 3.33 5.19 16.32
N SER A 47 4.00 5.61 17.40
CA SER A 47 5.18 4.97 17.98
C SER A 47 4.97 3.48 18.31
N TRP A 48 3.72 3.07 18.55
CA TRP A 48 3.35 1.67 18.72
C TRP A 48 3.77 0.79 17.54
N LEU A 49 3.90 1.33 16.33
CA LEU A 49 4.34 0.57 15.13
C LEU A 49 5.71 -0.08 15.36
N ALA A 50 6.61 0.62 16.05
CA ALA A 50 7.99 0.22 16.27
C ALA A 50 8.22 -0.42 17.66
N SER A 51 7.17 -0.64 18.44
CA SER A 51 7.28 -1.21 19.78
C SER A 51 7.56 -2.71 19.73
N ASP A 52 8.22 -3.25 20.75
CA ASP A 52 8.60 -4.68 20.77
C ASP A 52 7.39 -5.62 20.83
N GLU A 53 6.23 -5.13 21.30
CA GLU A 53 4.96 -5.85 21.28
C GLU A 53 4.51 -6.19 19.85
N GLN A 54 4.96 -5.46 18.84
CA GLN A 54 4.65 -5.74 17.43
C GLN A 54 5.43 -6.92 16.86
N ASN A 55 6.56 -7.31 17.48
CA ASN A 55 7.49 -8.29 16.92
C ASN A 55 6.82 -9.64 16.61
N ALA A 56 5.91 -10.11 17.48
CA ALA A 56 5.23 -11.39 17.28
C ALA A 56 4.33 -11.38 16.02
N LEU A 57 3.63 -10.27 15.77
CA LEU A 57 2.77 -10.10 14.60
C LEU A 57 3.60 -10.05 13.31
N TRP A 58 4.67 -9.26 13.31
CA TRP A 58 5.56 -9.12 12.14
C TRP A 58 6.34 -10.41 11.85
N GLU A 59 6.78 -11.13 12.87
CA GLU A 59 7.41 -12.45 12.69
C GLU A 59 6.42 -13.47 12.11
N THR A 60 5.15 -13.38 12.48
CA THR A 60 4.09 -14.21 11.87
C THR A 60 3.88 -13.85 10.41
N ALA A 61 3.79 -12.55 10.08
CA ALA A 61 3.70 -12.10 8.70
C ALA A 61 4.90 -12.55 7.85
N ARG A 62 6.12 -12.48 8.41
CA ARG A 62 7.36 -12.96 7.79
C ARG A 62 7.27 -14.45 7.44
N LYS A 63 6.89 -15.29 8.41
CA LYS A 63 6.76 -16.76 8.23
C LYS A 63 5.70 -17.12 7.18
N LEU A 64 4.58 -16.40 7.19
CA LEU A 64 3.44 -16.66 6.29
C LEU A 64 3.60 -15.96 4.93
N LYS A 65 4.63 -15.12 4.75
CA LYS A 65 4.83 -14.25 3.59
C LYS A 65 3.62 -13.34 3.32
N VAL A 66 2.96 -12.88 4.38
CA VAL A 66 1.81 -11.99 4.30
C VAL A 66 2.28 -10.53 4.21
N ALA A 67 1.80 -9.81 3.20
CA ALA A 67 2.10 -8.39 3.06
C ALA A 67 1.24 -7.52 3.99
N PHE A 68 1.81 -6.41 4.48
CA PHE A 68 1.07 -5.39 5.21
C PHE A 68 0.74 -4.22 4.32
N THR A 69 -0.54 -3.88 4.21
CA THR A 69 -0.96 -2.58 3.70
C THR A 69 -0.92 -1.58 4.86
N TRP A 70 -0.23 -0.46 4.69
CA TRP A 70 -0.08 0.57 5.71
C TRP A 70 -0.78 1.84 5.26
N PHE A 71 -1.81 2.25 6.01
CA PHE A 71 -2.52 3.49 5.77
C PHE A 71 -2.10 4.54 6.81
N GLY A 72 -1.10 5.34 6.45
CA GLY A 72 -0.63 6.51 7.18
C GLY A 72 -0.26 7.64 6.23
N ARG A 73 0.11 8.79 6.80
CA ARG A 73 0.59 9.96 6.03
C ARG A 73 2.11 9.93 5.87
N CYS A 74 2.63 10.63 4.87
CA CYS A 74 4.07 10.69 4.60
C CYS A 74 4.93 11.02 5.84
N HIS A 75 4.56 11.99 6.68
CA HIS A 75 5.31 12.30 7.91
C HIS A 75 5.31 11.20 8.98
N GLN A 76 4.44 10.18 8.87
CA GLN A 76 4.42 9.04 9.79
C GLN A 76 5.35 7.91 9.35
N ILE A 77 5.91 7.95 8.12
CA ILE A 77 6.83 6.93 7.60
C ILE A 77 8.05 6.72 8.51
N PRO A 78 8.68 7.75 9.12
CA PRO A 78 9.77 7.55 10.07
C PRO A 78 9.42 6.64 11.26
N LEU A 79 8.14 6.56 11.65
CA LEU A 79 7.68 5.66 12.72
C LEU A 79 7.53 4.20 12.25
N LEU A 80 7.46 3.97 10.93
CA LEU A 80 7.43 2.65 10.30
C LEU A 80 8.84 2.12 9.97
N GLU A 81 9.81 3.01 9.70
CA GLU A 81 11.19 2.67 9.31
C GLU A 81 11.87 1.61 10.20
N PRO A 82 11.74 1.63 11.55
CA PRO A 82 12.34 0.61 12.39
C PRO A 82 11.85 -0.80 12.07
N MET A 83 10.58 -0.96 11.70
CA MET A 83 10.01 -2.26 11.33
C MET A 83 10.42 -2.69 9.93
N LEU A 84 10.54 -1.76 8.98
CA LEU A 84 11.09 -2.05 7.64
C LEU A 84 12.54 -2.58 7.73
N GLN A 85 13.33 -2.03 8.65
CA GLN A 85 14.71 -2.48 8.91
C GLN A 85 14.77 -3.81 9.66
N ARG A 86 13.89 -4.00 10.64
CA ARG A 86 13.85 -5.20 11.50
C ARG A 86 13.30 -6.43 10.77
N PHE A 87 12.37 -6.23 9.84
CA PHE A 87 11.70 -7.27 9.07
C PHE A 87 11.79 -7.00 7.55
N PRO A 88 13.00 -7.03 6.97
CA PRO A 88 13.19 -6.74 5.55
C PRO A 88 12.52 -7.76 4.61
N GLU A 89 12.08 -8.93 5.11
CA GLU A 89 11.33 -9.91 4.33
C GLU A 89 9.80 -9.71 4.39
N VAL A 90 9.30 -8.79 5.21
CA VAL A 90 7.88 -8.43 5.23
C VAL A 90 7.67 -7.26 4.27
N ASN A 91 6.90 -7.50 3.21
CA ASN A 91 6.53 -6.45 2.26
C ASN A 91 5.48 -5.54 2.87
N VAL A 92 5.70 -4.23 2.76
CA VAL A 92 4.79 -3.19 3.23
C VAL A 92 4.36 -2.30 2.07
N ILE A 93 3.07 -2.01 1.98
CA ILE A 93 2.47 -1.21 0.91
C ILE A 93 1.88 0.06 1.50
N VAL A 94 2.48 1.21 1.18
CA VAL A 94 1.91 2.53 1.52
C VAL A 94 0.65 2.76 0.70
N ASP A 95 -0.48 2.97 1.37
CA ASP A 95 -1.73 3.31 0.71
C ASP A 95 -1.72 4.74 0.17
N HIS A 96 -2.41 4.94 -0.96
CA HIS A 96 -2.82 6.26 -1.47
C HIS A 96 -1.69 7.29 -1.56
N LEU A 97 -0.52 6.89 -2.05
CA LEU A 97 0.69 7.74 -2.15
C LEU A 97 1.12 8.36 -0.80
N GLY A 98 0.68 7.82 0.34
CA GLY A 98 0.92 8.39 1.65
C GLY A 98 0.14 9.67 1.93
N GLU A 99 -1.01 9.88 1.27
CA GLU A 99 -1.91 11.03 1.42
C GLU A 99 -1.17 12.38 1.33
N PRO A 100 -0.58 12.71 0.16
CA PRO A 100 0.17 13.94 0.00
C PRO A 100 -0.72 15.17 0.18
N VAL A 101 -0.15 16.23 0.74
CA VAL A 101 -0.77 17.55 0.78
C VAL A 101 -0.33 18.31 -0.47
N LEU A 102 -1.19 18.38 -1.49
CA LEU A 102 -0.81 18.93 -2.82
C LEU A 102 -0.34 20.39 -2.74
N SER A 103 -0.89 21.19 -1.82
CA SER A 103 -0.52 22.59 -1.62
C SER A 103 0.92 22.78 -1.08
N GLU A 104 1.53 21.75 -0.49
CA GLU A 104 2.93 21.77 -0.06
C GLU A 104 3.91 21.39 -1.20
N GLY A 105 3.40 20.87 -2.32
CA GLY A 105 4.21 20.42 -3.44
C GLY A 105 4.99 19.14 -3.15
N LEU A 106 5.92 18.80 -4.06
CA LEU A 106 6.74 17.58 -3.96
C LEU A 106 7.84 17.68 -2.89
N ASP A 107 8.24 18.90 -2.52
CA ASP A 107 9.29 19.16 -1.53
C ASP A 107 8.78 19.18 -0.07
N GLY A 108 7.46 19.12 0.12
CA GLY A 108 6.82 18.99 1.43
C GLY A 108 6.99 17.61 2.05
N ASP A 109 6.03 17.19 2.88
CA ASP A 109 6.05 15.86 3.53
C ASP A 109 6.20 14.71 2.53
N PHE A 110 5.75 14.88 1.28
CA PHE A 110 5.85 13.86 0.24
C PHE A 110 7.28 13.41 -0.05
N ARG A 111 8.28 14.29 0.13
CA ARG A 111 9.69 13.93 -0.03
C ARG A 111 10.12 12.79 0.90
N ILE A 112 9.50 12.68 2.08
CA ILE A 112 9.77 11.60 3.04
C ILE A 112 9.42 10.23 2.43
N LEU A 113 8.34 10.14 1.66
CA LEU A 113 7.99 8.90 0.94
C LEU A 113 9.02 8.57 -0.13
N LEU A 114 9.47 9.57 -0.90
CA LEU A 114 10.49 9.37 -1.94
C LEU A 114 11.82 8.88 -1.34
N GLU A 115 12.25 9.45 -0.22
CA GLU A 115 13.46 9.02 0.51
C GLU A 115 13.34 7.59 1.08
N ALA A 116 12.12 7.16 1.42
CA ALA A 116 11.85 5.81 1.88
C ALA A 116 11.99 4.74 0.77
N ALA A 117 12.17 5.13 -0.50
CA ALA A 117 12.45 4.19 -1.60
C ALA A 117 13.73 3.35 -1.38
N LYS A 118 14.62 3.79 -0.46
CA LYS A 118 15.78 3.01 0.03
C LYS A 118 15.41 1.66 0.65
N TYR A 119 14.16 1.50 1.13
CA TYR A 119 13.65 0.22 1.65
C TYR A 119 13.09 -0.63 0.50
N THR A 120 13.75 -1.74 0.22
CA THR A 120 13.42 -2.62 -0.92
C THR A 120 12.12 -3.40 -0.71
N ASN A 121 11.68 -3.58 0.53
CA ASN A 121 10.40 -4.18 0.92
C ASN A 121 9.25 -3.17 1.04
N LEU A 122 9.46 -1.89 0.67
CA LEU A 122 8.43 -0.87 0.66
C LEU A 122 7.88 -0.68 -0.76
N PHE A 123 6.56 -0.72 -0.86
CA PHE A 123 5.75 -0.57 -2.06
C PHE A 123 4.79 0.61 -1.90
N VAL A 124 4.29 1.16 -3.00
CA VAL A 124 3.38 2.31 -2.97
C VAL A 124 2.16 2.05 -3.84
N LYS A 125 0.96 2.28 -3.31
CA LYS A 125 -0.28 2.30 -4.07
C LYS A 125 -0.57 3.69 -4.63
N ALA A 126 -0.52 3.82 -5.95
CA ALA A 126 -1.06 4.96 -6.70
C ALA A 126 -2.57 4.75 -6.89
N THR A 127 -3.36 5.14 -5.89
CA THR A 127 -4.80 4.86 -5.80
C THR A 127 -5.51 6.04 -5.14
N ARG A 128 -6.85 6.12 -5.25
CA ARG A 128 -7.63 7.28 -4.79
C ARG A 128 -7.13 8.61 -5.38
N ILE A 129 -6.68 8.59 -6.64
CA ILE A 129 -6.23 9.79 -7.35
C ILE A 129 -7.33 10.88 -7.33
N ASP A 130 -8.58 10.48 -7.50
CA ASP A 130 -9.78 11.34 -7.41
C ASP A 130 -10.05 11.88 -5.99
N GLY A 131 -9.55 11.19 -4.96
CA GLY A 131 -9.66 11.62 -3.58
C GLY A 131 -8.53 12.56 -3.14
N ILE A 132 -7.40 12.53 -3.86
CA ILE A 132 -6.22 13.37 -3.61
C ILE A 132 -6.30 14.66 -4.42
N SER A 133 -6.78 14.59 -5.67
CA SER A 133 -6.84 15.69 -6.62
C SER A 133 -7.80 16.79 -6.22
N GLU A 134 -7.43 18.03 -6.53
CA GLU A 134 -8.27 19.23 -6.48
C GLU A 134 -8.81 19.62 -7.87
N GLN A 135 -8.43 18.89 -8.91
CA GLN A 135 -8.82 19.12 -10.30
C GLN A 135 -9.87 18.11 -10.78
N PRO A 136 -10.68 18.47 -11.79
CA PRO A 136 -11.54 17.50 -12.47
C PRO A 136 -10.71 16.44 -13.21
N TRP A 137 -11.37 15.38 -13.68
CA TRP A 137 -10.77 14.39 -14.57
C TRP A 137 -9.95 15.08 -15.69
N PRO A 138 -8.71 14.64 -15.96
CA PRO A 138 -8.09 13.40 -15.49
C PRO A 138 -7.24 13.53 -14.21
N HIS A 139 -7.41 14.58 -13.41
CA HIS A 139 -6.66 14.78 -12.15
C HIS A 139 -5.14 15.02 -12.36
N GLU A 140 -4.81 15.88 -13.32
CA GLU A 140 -3.43 16.13 -13.77
C GLU A 140 -2.51 16.67 -12.66
N ASP A 141 -3.05 17.32 -11.64
CA ASP A 141 -2.32 17.78 -10.45
C ASP A 141 -1.65 16.66 -9.65
N VAL A 142 -2.15 15.42 -9.77
CA VAL A 142 -1.56 14.24 -9.11
C VAL A 142 -0.46 13.58 -9.96
N PHE A 143 -0.37 13.89 -11.26
CA PHE A 143 0.56 13.21 -12.17
C PHE A 143 2.03 13.38 -11.77
N PRO A 144 2.49 14.57 -11.34
CA PRO A 144 3.87 14.74 -10.87
C PRO A 144 4.22 13.86 -9.66
N TYR A 145 3.24 13.57 -8.78
CA TYR A 145 3.43 12.71 -7.60
C TYR A 145 3.58 11.25 -8.01
N VAL A 146 2.74 10.76 -8.93
CA VAL A 146 2.87 9.40 -9.46
C VAL A 146 4.17 9.23 -10.24
N LYS A 147 4.56 10.23 -11.03
CA LYS A 147 5.82 10.22 -11.79
C LYS A 147 7.04 10.13 -10.88
N THR A 148 7.12 10.95 -9.84
CA THR A 148 8.27 10.94 -8.91
C THR A 148 8.33 9.65 -8.08
N VAL A 149 7.18 9.08 -7.70
CA VAL A 149 7.14 7.74 -7.08
C VAL A 149 7.61 6.67 -8.07
N HIS A 150 7.22 6.74 -9.34
CA HIS A 150 7.72 5.82 -10.37
C HIS A 150 9.23 5.94 -10.56
N GLU A 151 9.78 7.15 -10.60
CA GLU A 151 11.22 7.39 -10.70
C GLU A 151 12.00 6.85 -9.47
N ALA A 152 11.42 6.96 -8.26
CA ALA A 152 12.08 6.53 -7.03
C ALA A 152 11.91 5.01 -6.73
N PHE A 153 10.70 4.48 -6.94
CA PHE A 153 10.34 3.11 -6.58
C PHE A 153 10.49 2.12 -7.75
N GLY A 154 10.25 2.59 -8.97
CA GLY A 154 10.06 1.75 -10.16
C GLY A 154 8.67 1.09 -10.19
N ALA A 155 8.19 0.78 -11.39
CA ALA A 155 6.85 0.21 -11.60
C ALA A 155 6.60 -1.10 -10.84
N ALA A 156 7.63 -1.95 -10.71
CA ALA A 156 7.56 -3.22 -9.98
C ALA A 156 7.37 -3.07 -8.45
N ARG A 157 7.46 -1.86 -7.90
CA ARG A 157 7.13 -1.54 -6.50
C ARG A 157 5.90 -0.64 -6.35
N MET A 158 5.16 -0.45 -7.43
CA MET A 158 3.94 0.35 -7.45
C MET A 158 2.70 -0.49 -7.76
N LEU A 159 1.57 -0.07 -7.21
CA LEU A 159 0.27 -0.71 -7.42
C LEU A 159 -0.79 0.32 -7.78
N GLY A 160 -1.56 0.07 -8.83
CA GLY A 160 -2.84 0.71 -9.12
C GLY A 160 -3.99 -0.11 -8.58
N CYS A 161 -5.16 0.51 -8.41
CA CYS A 161 -6.38 -0.19 -8.04
C CYS A 161 -7.61 0.56 -8.56
N THR A 162 -8.69 -0.17 -8.78
CA THR A 162 -9.95 0.37 -9.29
C THR A 162 -10.74 1.15 -8.24
N GLY A 163 -10.51 0.95 -6.94
CA GLY A 163 -11.31 1.61 -5.89
C GLY A 163 -12.80 1.23 -5.88
N PHE A 164 -13.17 0.11 -6.51
CA PHE A 164 -14.56 -0.33 -6.71
C PHE A 164 -15.22 -0.91 -5.44
N PRO A 165 -16.41 -0.43 -5.00
CA PRO A 165 -16.82 0.97 -4.89
C PRO A 165 -16.73 1.42 -3.42
N GLU A 166 -15.81 2.33 -3.08
CA GLU A 166 -15.95 3.13 -1.85
C GLU A 166 -17.11 4.16 -1.99
N ASP A 167 -17.52 4.49 -3.22
CA ASP A 167 -18.71 5.29 -3.52
C ASP A 167 -19.28 4.96 -4.92
N PRO A 168 -20.48 4.33 -5.03
CA PRO A 168 -21.14 4.08 -6.32
C PRO A 168 -21.45 5.34 -7.14
N GLN A 169 -21.40 6.53 -6.53
CA GLN A 169 -21.67 7.81 -7.20
C GLN A 169 -20.46 8.36 -7.96
N ARG A 170 -19.25 7.84 -7.74
CA ARG A 170 -17.99 8.35 -8.35
C ARG A 170 -17.59 7.68 -9.66
N GLY A 171 -18.34 6.68 -10.14
CA GLY A 171 -18.13 6.06 -11.45
C GLY A 171 -17.04 4.97 -11.50
N GLU A 172 -16.77 4.50 -12.71
CA GLU A 172 -15.92 3.36 -13.05
C GLU A 172 -14.44 3.63 -12.73
N ALA A 173 -13.87 2.91 -11.77
CA ALA A 173 -12.43 2.65 -11.66
C ALA A 173 -11.48 3.85 -11.85
N VAL A 174 -11.87 5.06 -11.42
CA VAL A 174 -11.26 6.34 -11.84
C VAL A 174 -9.74 6.35 -11.71
N GLY A 175 -9.19 6.05 -10.53
CA GLY A 175 -7.74 6.04 -10.33
C GLY A 175 -7.00 5.00 -11.19
N PHE A 176 -7.63 3.86 -11.48
CA PHE A 176 -7.06 2.84 -12.38
C PHE A 176 -7.02 3.34 -13.82
N ARG A 177 -8.13 3.94 -14.28
CA ARG A 177 -8.24 4.49 -15.63
C ARG A 177 -7.29 5.66 -15.86
N VAL A 178 -7.08 6.55 -14.89
CA VAL A 178 -6.08 7.63 -15.02
C VAL A 178 -4.69 7.05 -15.32
N ILE A 179 -4.27 6.02 -14.58
CA ILE A 179 -2.97 5.38 -14.79
C ILE A 179 -2.92 4.68 -16.17
N GLU A 180 -3.98 3.99 -16.54
CA GLU A 180 -4.08 3.24 -17.79
C GLU A 180 -4.11 4.15 -19.03
N GLU A 181 -4.96 5.17 -19.00
CA GLU A 181 -5.36 5.97 -20.17
C GLU A 181 -4.56 7.28 -20.30
N GLU A 182 -4.19 7.93 -19.19
CA GLU A 182 -3.79 9.36 -19.20
C GLU A 182 -2.33 9.61 -18.82
N MET A 183 -1.67 8.65 -18.14
CA MET A 183 -0.27 8.79 -17.72
C MET A 183 0.70 8.31 -18.82
N ASP A 184 0.89 9.13 -19.84
CA ASP A 184 1.75 8.85 -21.01
C ASP A 184 3.24 8.70 -20.70
N PHE A 185 3.68 9.15 -19.52
CA PHE A 185 5.07 8.97 -19.08
C PHE A 185 5.36 7.52 -18.63
N LEU A 186 4.33 6.69 -18.41
CA LEU A 186 4.47 5.28 -18.09
C LEU A 186 4.50 4.46 -19.37
N ALA A 187 5.56 3.65 -19.54
CA ALA A 187 5.60 2.66 -20.61
C ALA A 187 4.50 1.62 -20.45
N VAL A 188 4.14 0.92 -21.53
CA VAL A 188 3.14 -0.16 -21.49
C VAL A 188 3.53 -1.24 -20.48
N GLU A 189 4.81 -1.60 -20.43
CA GLU A 189 5.35 -2.58 -19.50
C GLU A 189 5.25 -2.11 -18.04
N ASP A 190 5.43 -0.81 -17.79
CA ASP A 190 5.27 -0.23 -16.46
C ASP A 190 3.80 -0.28 -16.01
N LYS A 191 2.87 0.01 -16.93
CA LYS A 191 1.43 -0.11 -16.67
C LYS A 191 1.05 -1.55 -16.33
N GLU A 192 1.61 -2.56 -17.01
CA GLU A 192 1.37 -3.98 -16.66
C GLU A 192 1.82 -4.33 -15.23
N TRP A 193 2.93 -3.75 -14.76
CA TRP A 193 3.38 -3.92 -13.39
C TRP A 193 2.44 -3.25 -12.40
N ILE A 194 2.20 -1.96 -12.60
CA ILE A 194 1.38 -1.14 -11.70
C ILE A 194 -0.03 -1.70 -11.60
N LEU A 195 -0.65 -2.07 -12.73
CA LEU A 195 -2.05 -2.47 -12.80
C LEU A 195 -2.29 -3.97 -12.53
N GLY A 196 -1.24 -4.77 -12.30
CA GLY A 196 -1.42 -6.22 -12.12
C GLY A 196 -0.22 -6.95 -11.50
N LYS A 197 0.94 -6.99 -12.17
CA LYS A 197 2.03 -7.91 -11.79
C LYS A 197 2.58 -7.65 -10.38
N THR A 198 2.60 -6.40 -9.92
CA THR A 198 3.05 -6.10 -8.55
C THR A 198 2.08 -6.65 -7.51
N ALA A 199 0.77 -6.58 -7.76
CA ALA A 199 -0.23 -7.18 -6.87
C ALA A 199 -0.12 -8.71 -6.88
N ASP A 200 0.08 -9.30 -8.06
CA ASP A 200 0.31 -10.74 -8.21
C ASP A 200 1.54 -11.18 -7.41
N LEU A 201 2.66 -10.47 -7.53
CA LEU A 201 3.88 -10.74 -6.74
C LEU A 201 3.64 -10.72 -5.23
N LEU A 202 2.84 -9.76 -4.73
CA LEU A 202 2.63 -9.55 -3.30
C LEU A 202 1.59 -10.47 -2.67
N TYR A 203 0.62 -10.95 -3.46
CA TYR A 203 -0.52 -11.74 -2.97
C TYR A 203 -0.58 -13.16 -3.54
N SER A 204 0.37 -13.56 -4.38
CA SER A 204 0.48 -14.92 -4.91
C SER A 204 0.62 -15.93 -3.77
N TYR A 205 -0.46 -16.67 -3.55
CA TYR A 205 -0.52 -17.77 -2.62
C TYR A 205 0.41 -18.90 -3.09
N THR A 206 1.56 -19.07 -2.45
CA THR A 206 2.33 -20.32 -2.52
C THR A 206 1.79 -21.25 -1.44
N GLY A 207 0.61 -21.84 -1.66
CA GLY A 207 0.20 -23.00 -0.88
C GLY A 207 1.12 -24.16 -1.20
N ASP A 208 1.77 -24.72 -0.19
CA ASP A 208 2.29 -26.09 -0.24
C ASP A 208 1.12 -27.10 -0.21
#